data_AF-A0A834LCP5-F1
#
_entry.id   AF-A0A834LCP5-F1
#
_cell.length_a   1.000
_cell.length_b   1.000
_cell.length_c   1.000
_cell.angle_alpha   90.00
_cell.angle_beta   90.00
_cell.angle_gamma   90.00
#
_symmetry.space_group_name_H-M   'P 1'
#
loop_
_entity.id
_entity.type
_entity.pdbx_description
1 polymer ?
#
loop_
_entity_poly.entity_id
_entity_poly.type
_entity_poly.pdbx_seq_one_letter_code
_entity_poly.pdbx_strand_id
1 'polypeptide(L)'
;MDGSKRTKIEAFPAYIWKVMVRVIDESHPKCKMGWLVDGRTRMCKDLDTMSNYIGNDLSLPFGEASKAELETGGLTDIAKICHDVISKVTNWAHFLDLIDWIECQRPGLMFSKVVRVPPLWCLLDEGYKSQWPELKGVRAVTAKQIIEKENPFVKAWIYPEGSFFMALICSKRVLLLTPANDCPNGRVSNSPFVR
;
A
#
# COMPACT_ATOMS: atom_id res chain seq x y z
N MET A 1 -27.29 0.63 26.52
CA MET A 1 -26.85 -0.21 25.38
C MET A 1 -26.87 0.68 24.16
N ASP A 2 -25.71 0.96 23.56
CA ASP A 2 -25.72 1.67 22.27
C ASP A 2 -26.48 0.77 21.27
N GLY A 3 -27.39 1.33 20.48
CA GLY A 3 -28.25 0.55 19.60
C GLY A 3 -27.54 -0.05 18.37
N SER A 4 -26.20 -0.12 18.35
CA SER A 4 -25.46 -0.66 17.21
C SER A 4 -25.41 -2.20 17.27
N LYS A 5 -26.12 -2.85 16.35
CA LYS A 5 -26.01 -4.30 16.17
C LYS A 5 -24.62 -4.61 15.61
N ARG A 6 -23.78 -5.29 16.40
CA ARG A 6 -22.49 -5.81 15.93
C ARG A 6 -22.71 -6.97 14.95
N THR A 7 -21.83 -7.07 13.97
CA THR A 7 -21.91 -8.13 12.96
C THR A 7 -21.42 -9.46 13.52
N LYS A 8 -21.78 -10.58 12.87
CA LYS A 8 -21.28 -11.91 13.26
C LYS A 8 -19.75 -11.98 13.19
N ILE A 9 -19.13 -11.29 12.24
CA ILE A 9 -17.68 -11.22 12.06
C ILE A 9 -16.97 -10.38 13.13
N GLU A 10 -17.70 -9.62 13.95
CA GLU A 10 -17.16 -8.89 15.11
C GLU A 10 -17.43 -9.64 16.41
N ALA A 11 -18.68 -10.08 16.61
CA ALA A 11 -19.11 -10.72 17.85
C ALA A 11 -18.50 -12.10 18.07
N PHE A 12 -18.36 -12.90 17.00
CA PHE A 12 -17.79 -14.24 17.12
C PHE A 12 -16.29 -14.22 17.45
N PRO A 13 -15.43 -13.45 16.74
CA PRO A 13 -14.04 -13.30 17.15
C PRO A 13 -13.86 -12.71 18.55
N ALA A 14 -14.70 -11.75 18.96
CA ALA A 14 -14.68 -11.22 20.32
C ALA A 14 -14.91 -12.31 21.38
N TYR A 15 -15.86 -13.22 21.13
CA TYR A 15 -16.12 -14.36 22.01
C TYR A 15 -14.92 -15.31 22.06
N ILE A 16 -14.36 -15.66 20.90
CA ILE A 16 -13.16 -16.51 20.83
C ILE A 16 -12.00 -15.87 21.58
N TRP A 17 -11.75 -14.57 21.38
CA TRP A 17 -10.67 -13.86 22.06
C TRP A 17 -10.82 -13.93 23.58
N LYS A 18 -12.04 -13.71 24.08
CA LYS A 18 -12.38 -13.81 25.50
C LYS A 18 -12.22 -15.23 26.07
N VAL A 19 -12.54 -16.27 25.31
CA VAL A 19 -12.37 -17.67 25.76
C VAL A 19 -10.90 -18.07 25.76
N MET A 20 -10.18 -17.75 24.68
CA MET A 20 -8.79 -18.12 24.49
C MET A 20 -7.86 -17.46 25.51
N VAL A 21 -8.17 -16.25 25.97
CA VAL A 21 -7.32 -15.56 26.95
C VAL A 21 -7.19 -16.32 28.28
N ARG A 22 -8.19 -17.16 28.62
CA ARG A 22 -8.21 -17.91 29.89
C ARG A 22 -7.17 -19.03 29.96
N VAL A 23 -6.67 -19.47 28.81
CA VAL A 23 -5.63 -20.51 28.73
C VAL A 23 -4.23 -19.92 28.51
N ILE A 24 -4.12 -18.60 28.39
CA ILE A 24 -2.85 -17.90 28.30
C ILE A 24 -2.28 -17.74 29.71
N ASP A 25 -0.98 -18.00 29.89
CA ASP A 25 -0.29 -17.84 31.17
C ASP A 25 -0.19 -16.37 31.62
N GLU A 26 0.23 -16.13 32.87
CA GLU A 26 0.35 -14.78 33.43
C GLU A 26 1.54 -13.97 32.89
N SER A 27 2.50 -14.62 32.22
CA SER A 27 3.66 -13.94 31.63
C SER A 27 3.32 -13.12 30.38
N HIS A 28 2.10 -13.26 29.85
CA HIS A 28 1.58 -12.53 28.71
C HIS A 28 0.47 -11.54 29.12
N PRO A 29 0.82 -10.37 29.69
CA PRO A 29 -0.16 -9.40 30.16
C PRO A 29 -0.97 -8.74 29.04
N LYS A 30 -0.50 -8.85 27.79
CA LYS A 30 -1.13 -8.28 26.59
C LYS A 30 -1.36 -9.37 25.54
N CYS A 31 -2.54 -9.36 24.96
CA CYS A 31 -2.96 -10.31 23.94
C CYS A 31 -3.29 -9.58 22.65
N LYS A 32 -3.00 -10.23 21.51
CA LYS A 32 -3.33 -9.72 20.18
C LYS A 32 -4.25 -10.68 19.45
N MET A 33 -5.20 -10.13 18.70
CA MET A 33 -5.99 -10.88 17.74
C MET A 33 -5.85 -10.23 16.37
N GLY A 34 -5.71 -11.07 15.34
CA GLY A 34 -5.65 -10.62 13.94
C GLY A 34 -6.92 -11.03 13.18
N TRP A 35 -7.32 -10.20 12.22
CA TRP A 35 -8.46 -10.48 11.33
C TRP A 35 -8.03 -10.46 9.89
N LEU A 36 -8.42 -11.46 9.10
CA LEU A 36 -8.24 -11.43 7.65
C LEU A 36 -9.36 -10.60 7.03
N VAL A 37 -9.01 -9.54 6.31
CA VAL A 37 -9.96 -8.64 5.64
C VAL A 37 -9.74 -8.72 4.13
N ASP A 38 -10.81 -9.02 3.39
CA ASP A 38 -10.80 -9.10 1.93
C ASP A 38 -10.79 -7.71 1.29
N GLY A 39 -9.79 -7.47 0.43
CA GLY A 39 -9.56 -6.21 -0.27
C GLY A 39 -10.35 -6.04 -1.56
N ARG A 40 -10.83 -7.12 -2.19
CA ARG A 40 -11.36 -7.09 -3.57
C ARG A 40 -12.47 -6.07 -3.77
N THR A 41 -13.42 -6.08 -2.85
CA THR A 41 -14.60 -5.21 -2.86
C THR A 41 -14.31 -3.79 -2.34
N ARG A 42 -13.09 -3.54 -1.85
CA ARG A 42 -12.63 -2.26 -1.30
C ARG A 42 -11.69 -1.58 -2.31
N MET A 43 -11.07 -2.38 -3.17
CA MET A 43 -10.13 -1.99 -4.22
C MET A 43 -10.80 -1.58 -5.55
N CYS A 44 -12.01 -2.01 -5.83
CA CYS A 44 -12.72 -1.63 -7.05
C CYS A 44 -14.09 -1.05 -6.74
N LYS A 45 -14.40 0.10 -7.36
CA LYS A 45 -15.73 0.71 -7.30
C LYS A 45 -16.76 -0.10 -8.08
N ASP A 46 -16.31 -0.81 -9.12
CA ASP A 46 -17.12 -1.77 -9.87
C ASP A 46 -16.97 -3.16 -9.25
N LEU A 47 -18.03 -3.60 -8.56
CA LEU A 47 -18.09 -4.82 -7.74
C LEU A 47 -17.72 -6.12 -8.49
N ASP A 48 -17.83 -6.14 -9.81
CA ASP A 48 -17.63 -7.35 -10.62
C ASP A 48 -16.21 -7.53 -11.18
N THR A 49 -15.35 -6.51 -11.10
CA THR A 49 -14.04 -6.56 -11.78
C THR A 49 -13.02 -7.45 -11.06
N MET A 50 -13.16 -7.62 -9.73
CA MET A 50 -12.21 -8.37 -8.89
C MET A 50 -12.77 -9.68 -8.31
N SER A 51 -14.05 -9.99 -8.53
CA SER A 51 -14.70 -11.20 -7.96
C SER A 51 -14.03 -12.51 -8.44
N ASN A 52 -13.51 -12.52 -9.66
CA ASN A 52 -12.79 -13.65 -10.26
C ASN A 52 -11.27 -13.60 -10.05
N TYR A 53 -10.75 -12.65 -9.27
CA TYR A 53 -9.31 -12.56 -9.02
C TYR A 53 -8.83 -13.69 -8.12
N ILE A 54 -8.00 -14.57 -8.68
CA ILE A 54 -7.48 -15.78 -8.01
C ILE A 54 -6.26 -15.52 -7.12
N GLY A 55 -5.70 -14.30 -7.15
CA GLY A 55 -4.54 -13.95 -6.33
C GLY A 55 -4.89 -13.53 -4.91
N ASN A 56 -3.88 -13.28 -4.07
CA ASN A 56 -4.10 -12.76 -2.72
C ASN A 56 -4.43 -11.26 -2.77
N ASP A 57 -5.48 -10.86 -2.06
CA ASP A 57 -5.86 -9.47 -1.81
C ASP A 57 -6.46 -9.38 -0.41
N LEU A 58 -5.58 -9.40 0.59
CA LEU A 58 -5.92 -9.52 2.00
C LEU A 58 -5.10 -8.54 2.83
N SER A 59 -5.73 -7.92 3.82
CA SER A 59 -5.03 -7.26 4.92
C SER A 59 -5.21 -8.04 6.22
N LEU A 60 -4.24 -7.90 7.13
CA LEU A 60 -4.23 -8.55 8.44
C LEU A 60 -4.04 -7.49 9.54
N PRO A 61 -5.06 -6.68 9.87
CA PRO A 61 -5.04 -5.83 11.05
C PRO A 61 -4.93 -6.62 12.35
N PHE A 62 -4.34 -5.99 13.36
CA PHE A 62 -4.26 -6.53 14.72
C PHE A 62 -4.89 -5.57 15.73
N GLY A 63 -5.63 -6.14 16.67
CA GLY A 63 -6.12 -5.49 17.88
C GLY A 63 -5.30 -5.98 19.06
N GLU A 64 -5.09 -5.10 20.03
CA GLU A 64 -4.38 -5.42 21.27
C GLU A 64 -5.28 -5.07 22.46
N ALA A 65 -5.34 -5.94 23.44
CA ALA A 65 -6.00 -5.73 24.72
C ALA A 65 -5.25 -6.45 25.82
N SER A 66 -5.34 -5.97 27.06
CA SER A 66 -4.74 -6.68 28.20
C SER A 66 -5.51 -7.96 28.52
N LYS A 67 -4.82 -8.92 29.13
CA LYS A 67 -5.45 -10.14 29.63
C LYS A 67 -6.60 -9.82 30.60
N ALA A 68 -6.37 -8.89 31.53
CA ALA A 68 -7.37 -8.47 32.51
C ALA A 68 -8.63 -7.87 31.85
N GLU A 69 -8.47 -7.00 30.85
CA GLU A 69 -9.60 -6.43 30.09
C GLU A 69 -10.40 -7.51 29.35
N LEU A 70 -9.73 -8.49 28.75
CA LEU A 70 -10.40 -9.57 28.03
C LEU A 70 -11.12 -10.53 28.97
N GLU A 71 -10.55 -10.84 30.14
CA GLU A 71 -11.17 -11.73 31.14
C GLU A 71 -12.41 -11.09 31.77
N THR A 72 -12.29 -9.84 32.19
CA THR A 72 -13.32 -9.15 32.98
C THR A 72 -14.30 -8.34 32.13
N GLY A 73 -13.90 -7.86 30.95
CA GLY A 73 -14.69 -6.97 30.10
C GLY A 73 -15.92 -7.62 29.49
N GLY A 74 -16.94 -6.82 29.19
CA GLY A 74 -18.15 -7.31 28.53
C GLY A 74 -17.87 -7.75 27.09
N LEU A 75 -18.65 -8.72 26.59
CA LEU A 75 -18.53 -9.15 25.18
C LEU A 75 -18.78 -7.96 24.22
N THR A 76 -19.66 -7.04 24.60
CA THR A 76 -19.93 -5.80 23.86
C THR A 76 -18.69 -4.92 23.74
N ASP A 77 -17.91 -4.79 24.81
CA ASP A 77 -16.71 -3.96 24.83
C ASP A 77 -15.62 -4.57 23.94
N ILE A 78 -15.44 -5.89 24.02
CA ILE A 78 -14.47 -6.62 23.18
C ILE A 78 -14.90 -6.59 21.71
N ALA A 79 -16.20 -6.73 21.41
CA ALA A 79 -16.73 -6.61 20.06
C ALA A 79 -16.55 -5.19 19.49
N LYS A 80 -16.58 -4.17 20.35
CA LYS A 80 -16.23 -2.79 19.95
C LYS A 80 -14.76 -2.69 19.54
N ILE A 81 -13.84 -3.33 20.27
CA ILE A 81 -12.42 -3.39 19.86
C ILE A 81 -12.30 -4.03 18.47
N CYS A 82 -12.97 -5.16 18.24
CA CYS A 82 -12.99 -5.83 16.93
C CYS A 82 -13.49 -4.88 15.83
N HIS A 83 -14.60 -4.19 16.08
CA HIS A 83 -15.18 -3.22 15.16
C HIS A 83 -14.23 -2.06 14.86
N ASP A 84 -13.62 -1.47 15.88
CA ASP A 84 -12.72 -0.33 15.73
C ASP A 84 -11.47 -0.71 14.91
N VAL A 85 -11.00 -1.95 15.04
CA VAL A 85 -9.87 -2.47 14.25
C VAL A 85 -10.29 -2.72 12.80
N ILE A 86 -11.40 -3.45 12.58
CA ILE A 86 -11.87 -3.82 11.24
C ILE A 86 -12.29 -2.58 10.45
N SER A 87 -13.02 -1.65 11.06
CA SER A 87 -13.51 -0.43 10.39
C SER A 87 -12.35 0.45 9.87
N LYS A 88 -11.24 0.53 10.60
CA LYS A 88 -10.04 1.28 10.18
C LYS A 88 -9.38 0.73 8.93
N VAL A 89 -9.51 -0.56 8.65
CA VAL A 89 -8.87 -1.21 7.50
C VAL A 89 -9.81 -1.56 6.36
N THR A 90 -11.13 -1.44 6.56
CA THR A 90 -12.12 -1.78 5.54
C THR A 90 -12.40 -0.59 4.62
N ASN A 91 -11.35 0.00 4.05
CA ASN A 91 -11.46 1.13 3.12
C ASN A 91 -10.35 1.12 2.06
N TRP A 92 -10.59 1.82 0.96
CA TRP A 92 -9.67 1.94 -0.18
C TRP A 92 -8.28 2.46 0.23
N ALA A 93 -8.22 3.51 1.06
CA ALA A 93 -6.97 4.15 1.43
C ALA A 93 -6.03 3.19 2.17
N HIS A 94 -6.57 2.38 3.10
CA HIS A 94 -5.79 1.38 3.82
C HIS A 94 -5.10 0.37 2.90
N PHE A 95 -5.83 -0.17 1.92
CA PHE A 95 -5.24 -1.16 1.00
C PHE A 95 -4.23 -0.53 0.04
N LEU A 96 -4.45 0.71 -0.39
CA LEU A 96 -3.48 1.45 -1.19
C LEU A 96 -2.18 1.68 -0.39
N ASP A 97 -2.28 2.15 0.85
CA ASP A 97 -1.13 2.37 1.74
C ASP A 97 -0.38 1.05 2.01
N LEU A 98 -1.10 -0.06 2.16
CA LEU A 98 -0.52 -1.39 2.34
C LEU A 98 0.29 -1.82 1.11
N ILE A 99 -0.24 -1.62 -0.10
CA ILE A 99 0.47 -1.91 -1.35
C ILE A 99 1.73 -1.05 -1.45
N ASP A 100 1.61 0.25 -1.20
CA ASP A 100 2.74 1.18 -1.24
C ASP A 100 3.83 0.80 -0.24
N TRP A 101 3.44 0.38 0.97
CA TRP A 101 4.37 -0.12 1.98
C TRP A 101 5.08 -1.41 1.53
N ILE A 102 4.34 -2.40 1.04
CA ILE A 102 4.92 -3.66 0.53
C ILE A 102 5.91 -3.39 -0.61
N GLU A 103 5.54 -2.53 -1.56
CA GLU A 103 6.42 -2.15 -2.67
C GLU A 103 7.66 -1.39 -2.20
N CYS A 104 7.56 -0.56 -1.15
CA CYS A 104 8.72 0.09 -0.54
C CYS A 104 9.65 -0.90 0.18
N GLN A 105 9.11 -1.98 0.75
CA GLN A 105 9.90 -2.99 1.46
C GLN A 105 10.49 -4.06 0.53
N ARG A 106 10.04 -4.17 -0.72
CA ARG A 106 10.52 -5.21 -1.66
C ARG A 106 11.96 -4.92 -2.14
N PRO A 107 12.94 -5.80 -1.84
CA PRO A 107 14.25 -5.74 -2.47
C PRO A 107 14.11 -6.21 -3.92
N GLY A 108 14.28 -5.31 -4.89
CA GLY A 108 14.55 -5.61 -6.30
C GLY A 108 13.71 -6.72 -6.98
N LEU A 109 12.54 -6.33 -7.53
CA LEU A 109 11.68 -7.02 -8.53
C LEU A 109 10.88 -8.28 -8.10
N MET A 110 9.56 -8.24 -8.37
CA MET A 110 8.80 -9.02 -9.39
C MET A 110 7.29 -9.05 -9.00
N PHE A 111 6.39 -8.46 -9.82
CA PHE A 111 5.15 -9.09 -10.38
C PHE A 111 4.00 -8.12 -10.81
N SER A 112 3.36 -8.53 -11.93
CA SER A 112 1.95 -8.41 -12.39
C SER A 112 1.20 -7.06 -12.45
N LYS A 113 1.44 -6.39 -13.58
CA LYS A 113 0.60 -5.58 -14.48
C LYS A 113 -0.69 -4.78 -14.16
N VAL A 114 -1.28 -4.70 -12.98
CA VAL A 114 -2.60 -4.01 -12.88
C VAL A 114 -2.75 -3.14 -11.62
N VAL A 115 -3.21 -1.89 -11.82
CA VAL A 115 -3.67 -0.83 -10.85
C VAL A 115 -2.69 0.36 -10.62
N ARG A 116 -3.25 1.59 -10.69
CA ARG A 116 -2.59 2.91 -10.87
C ARG A 116 -3.19 4.01 -9.94
N VAL A 117 -2.53 4.47 -8.87
CA VAL A 117 -2.77 5.70 -8.05
C VAL A 117 -1.49 6.15 -7.30
N PRO A 118 -0.92 7.36 -7.49
CA PRO A 118 0.29 7.83 -6.79
C PRO A 118 0.08 8.11 -5.27
N PRO A 119 1.02 7.72 -4.38
CA PRO A 119 0.91 7.97 -2.94
C PRO A 119 0.88 9.44 -2.48
N LEU A 120 0.23 9.67 -1.34
CA LEU A 120 -0.09 10.96 -0.72
C LEU A 120 1.14 11.83 -0.36
N TRP A 121 2.31 11.24 -0.12
CA TRP A 121 3.51 11.98 0.29
C TRP A 121 4.08 12.88 -0.81
N CYS A 122 3.69 12.68 -2.08
CA CYS A 122 4.02 13.59 -3.19
C CYS A 122 3.44 15.01 -3.05
N LEU A 123 2.51 15.25 -2.10
CA LEU A 123 1.77 16.50 -1.95
C LEU A 123 2.21 17.37 -0.75
N LEU A 124 3.11 16.88 0.11
CA LEU A 124 3.38 17.51 1.42
C LEU A 124 4.77 18.13 1.60
N ASP A 125 5.71 17.94 0.68
CA ASP A 125 7.07 18.50 0.79
C ASP A 125 7.24 19.76 -0.09
N GLU A 126 7.34 20.93 0.55
CA GLU A 126 7.81 22.16 -0.10
C GLU A 126 9.26 21.96 -0.58
N GLY A 127 9.43 21.84 -1.90
CA GLY A 127 10.72 21.53 -2.55
C GLY A 127 10.73 20.24 -3.37
N TYR A 128 9.64 19.46 -3.37
CA TYR A 128 9.52 18.24 -4.15
C TYR A 128 9.33 18.51 -5.66
N LYS A 129 10.43 18.70 -6.41
CA LYS A 129 10.36 18.77 -7.88
C LYS A 129 9.99 17.40 -8.44
N SER A 130 8.83 17.33 -9.09
CA SER A 130 8.24 16.08 -9.59
C SER A 130 8.23 15.97 -11.12
N GLN A 131 8.63 17.02 -11.84
CA GLN A 131 8.60 17.08 -13.30
C GLN A 131 9.81 17.84 -13.84
N TRP A 132 10.28 17.43 -15.02
CA TRP A 132 11.41 18.03 -15.73
C TRP A 132 11.14 18.17 -17.23
N PRO A 133 10.07 18.86 -17.65
CA PRO A 133 9.73 19.01 -19.07
C PRO A 133 10.90 19.57 -19.92
N GLU A 134 11.79 20.35 -19.32
CA GLU A 134 13.00 20.92 -19.93
C GLU A 134 14.05 19.88 -20.35
N LEU A 135 14.00 18.66 -19.80
CA LEU A 135 14.97 17.60 -20.10
C LEU A 135 14.64 16.80 -21.36
N LYS A 136 13.50 17.07 -21.99
CA LYS A 136 13.17 16.50 -23.31
C LYS A 136 14.19 16.98 -24.34
N GLY A 137 14.78 16.04 -25.08
CA GLY A 137 15.84 16.29 -26.06
C GLY A 137 17.27 16.33 -25.47
N VAL A 138 17.43 16.29 -24.15
CA VAL A 138 18.75 16.20 -23.49
C VAL A 138 19.28 14.77 -23.62
N ARG A 139 20.61 14.57 -23.62
CA ARG A 139 21.20 13.22 -23.55
C ARG A 139 20.73 12.52 -22.28
N ALA A 140 20.26 11.28 -22.38
CA ALA A 140 19.62 10.59 -21.26
C ALA A 140 20.55 10.39 -20.06
N VAL A 141 21.85 10.15 -20.29
CA VAL A 141 22.86 10.09 -19.22
C VAL A 141 22.99 11.41 -18.44
N THR A 142 22.90 12.54 -19.14
CA THR A 142 22.95 13.88 -18.53
C THR A 142 21.63 14.20 -17.83
N ALA A 143 20.49 13.90 -18.44
CA ALA A 143 19.18 14.08 -17.84
C ALA A 143 19.03 13.28 -16.53
N LYS A 144 19.55 12.04 -16.51
CA LYS A 144 19.59 11.20 -15.31
C LYS A 144 20.34 11.89 -14.15
N GLN A 145 21.54 12.41 -14.42
CA GLN A 145 22.35 13.10 -13.41
C GLN A 145 21.64 14.34 -12.86
N ILE A 146 20.95 15.09 -13.71
CA ILE A 146 20.19 16.28 -13.29
C ILE A 146 19.04 15.89 -12.37
N ILE A 147 18.24 14.90 -12.76
CA ILE A 147 17.08 14.44 -11.98
C ILE A 147 17.50 13.95 -10.59
N GLU A 148 18.50 13.06 -10.53
CA GLU A 148 18.95 12.47 -9.26
C GLU A 148 19.66 13.50 -8.36
N LYS A 149 20.18 14.59 -8.94
CA LYS A 149 20.75 15.73 -8.18
C LYS A 149 19.66 16.67 -7.65
N GLU A 150 18.64 16.97 -8.46
CA GLU A 150 17.57 17.91 -8.10
C GLU A 150 16.52 17.30 -7.18
N ASN A 151 16.34 15.98 -7.23
CA ASN A 151 15.46 15.25 -6.34
C ASN A 151 16.17 13.96 -5.87
N PRO A 152 16.81 13.98 -4.68
CA PRO A 152 17.56 12.82 -4.17
C PRO A 152 16.63 11.65 -3.74
N PHE A 153 15.31 11.87 -3.70
CA PHE A 153 14.33 10.85 -3.33
C PHE A 153 13.83 10.02 -4.52
N VAL A 154 14.21 10.39 -5.74
CA VAL A 154 13.82 9.69 -6.97
C VAL A 154 15.03 9.09 -7.68
N LYS A 155 14.79 8.05 -8.48
CA LYS A 155 15.81 7.40 -9.30
C LYS A 155 15.42 7.45 -10.77
N ALA A 156 16.32 7.93 -11.62
CA ALA A 156 16.07 8.04 -13.05
C ALA A 156 16.58 6.80 -13.79
N TRP A 157 15.76 6.29 -14.71
CA TRP A 157 16.05 5.08 -15.47
C TRP A 157 15.94 5.35 -16.97
N ILE A 158 16.98 4.95 -17.70
CA ILE A 158 17.08 5.14 -19.15
C ILE A 158 16.64 3.85 -19.82
N TYR A 159 15.76 3.98 -20.81
CA TYR A 159 15.24 2.83 -21.55
C TYR A 159 15.05 3.14 -23.04
N PRO A 160 15.07 2.09 -23.89
CA PRO A 160 14.77 2.25 -25.30
C PRO A 160 13.27 2.44 -25.54
N GLU A 161 12.92 3.24 -26.54
CA GLU A 161 11.55 3.42 -27.04
C GLU A 161 10.93 2.08 -27.45
N GLY A 162 9.62 1.95 -27.26
CA GLY A 162 8.92 0.68 -27.46
C GLY A 162 9.10 -0.34 -26.33
N SER A 163 9.96 -0.08 -25.35
CA SER A 163 10.00 -0.85 -24.11
C SER A 163 8.66 -0.79 -23.40
N PHE A 164 8.12 -1.96 -23.06
CA PHE A 164 6.84 -2.07 -22.39
C PHE A 164 7.02 -1.85 -20.88
N PHE A 165 6.74 -0.63 -20.43
CA PHE A 165 6.78 -0.31 -19.00
C PHE A 165 5.44 -0.59 -18.36
N MET A 166 5.47 -1.45 -17.36
CA MET A 166 4.37 -1.53 -16.44
C MET A 166 4.43 -0.34 -15.51
N ALA A 167 3.51 0.62 -15.70
CA ALA A 167 3.36 1.80 -14.85
C ALA A 167 2.76 1.37 -13.49
N LEU A 168 3.56 0.64 -12.72
CA LEU A 168 3.33 0.43 -11.30
C LEU A 168 3.78 1.69 -10.60
N ILE A 169 2.82 2.23 -9.88
CA ILE A 169 2.84 3.40 -9.05
C ILE A 169 4.05 3.32 -8.13
N CYS A 170 5.11 4.02 -8.47
CA CYS A 170 6.30 4.03 -7.64
C CYS A 170 6.79 5.45 -7.69
N SER A 171 6.22 6.29 -6.82
CA SER A 171 6.46 7.74 -6.63
C SER A 171 7.92 8.16 -6.45
N LYS A 172 8.88 7.27 -6.70
CA LYS A 172 10.33 7.44 -6.60
C LYS A 172 11.05 7.11 -7.92
N ARG A 173 10.36 6.97 -9.06
CA ARG A 173 11.01 6.65 -10.35
C ARG A 173 10.69 7.68 -11.43
N VAL A 174 11.71 8.06 -12.19
CA VAL A 174 11.59 8.90 -13.38
C VAL A 174 12.07 8.11 -14.60
N LEU A 175 11.24 8.04 -15.63
CA LEU A 175 11.59 7.31 -16.86
C LEU A 175 12.14 8.27 -17.92
N LEU A 176 13.24 7.87 -18.54
CA LEU A 176 13.90 8.52 -19.66
C LEU A 176 13.85 7.58 -20.86
N LEU A 177 12.99 7.87 -21.83
CA LEU A 177 12.85 7.12 -23.07
C LEU A 177 13.83 7.66 -24.10
N THR A 178 14.54 6.78 -24.80
CA THR A 178 15.50 7.14 -25.86
C THR A 178 15.26 6.26 -27.09
N PRO A 179 15.55 6.72 -28.31
CA PRO A 179 15.47 5.88 -29.50
C PRO A 179 16.21 4.55 -29.30
N ALA A 180 15.57 3.43 -29.66
CA ALA A 180 16.09 2.09 -29.31
C ALA A 180 17.49 1.80 -29.86
N ASN A 181 17.81 2.40 -31.01
CA ASN A 181 19.12 2.30 -31.67
C ASN A 181 20.24 3.09 -30.98
N ASP A 182 19.92 3.98 -30.05
CA ASP A 182 20.88 4.87 -29.39
C ASP A 182 20.81 4.79 -27.86
N CYS A 183 20.01 3.87 -27.30
CA CYS A 183 19.92 3.68 -25.85
C CYS A 183 21.23 3.09 -25.28
N PRO A 184 21.79 3.60 -24.16
CA PRO A 184 21.28 4.66 -23.27
C PRO A 184 21.83 6.07 -23.57
N ASN A 185 22.55 6.27 -24.67
CA ASN A 185 23.24 7.52 -24.99
C ASN A 185 22.38 8.55 -25.73
N GLY A 186 21.25 8.10 -26.26
CA GLY A 186 20.32 8.88 -27.05
C GLY A 186 19.64 9.99 -26.27
N ARG A 187 18.91 10.82 -27.02
CA ARG A 187 18.18 11.95 -26.46
C ARG A 187 16.84 11.52 -25.88
N VAL A 188 16.48 12.10 -24.75
CA VAL A 188 15.21 11.83 -24.05
C VAL A 188 14.04 12.27 -24.94
N SER A 189 13.12 11.37 -25.24
CA SER A 189 11.98 11.66 -26.12
C SER A 189 10.69 12.00 -25.38
N ASN A 190 10.53 11.52 -24.14
CA ASN A 190 9.40 11.89 -23.28
C ASN A 190 9.67 13.18 -22.49
N SER A 191 8.63 13.75 -21.90
CA SER A 191 8.79 14.73 -20.81
C SER A 191 8.96 13.95 -19.51
N PRO A 192 10.11 14.02 -18.81
CA PRO A 192 10.32 13.28 -17.57
C PRO A 192 9.47 13.80 -16.41
N PHE A 193 8.90 12.88 -15.65
CA PHE A 193 8.18 13.15 -14.42
C PHE A 193 8.25 11.93 -13.50
N VAL A 194 8.02 12.16 -12.21
CA VAL A 194 7.90 11.10 -11.21
C VAL A 194 6.62 10.32 -11.47
N ARG A 195 6.75 9.01 -11.70
CA ARG A 195 5.62 8.09 -11.88
C ARG A 195 5.16 7.44 -10.59
#